data_AF-A0AAV8FHD6-F1
#
_entry.id   AF-A0AAV8FHD6-F1
#
_cell.length_a   1.000
_cell.length_b   1.000
_cell.length_c   1.000
_cell.angle_alpha   90.00
_cell.angle_beta   90.00
_cell.angle_gamma   90.00
#
_symmetry.space_group_name_H-M   'P 1'
#
loop_
_entity.id
_entity.type
_entity.pdbx_description
1 polymer ?
#
loop_
_entity_poly.entity_id
_entity_poly.type
_entity_poly.pdbx_seq_one_letter_code
_entity_poly.pdbx_strand_id
1 'polypeptide(L)'
;MIAHDEAISPSNYSFPESFSSEASFEISDRNAPFAKTRNCQMYGKPPGYLYWRWKPDECDMPRFESKSFLDLVRGKKMAFVGDSLARNQFDSLLCLLSQEETPLDVYHDPFDKFRTMHFPTSNFTLMVMWSEFYVQGIPIIINGTATASFDIHLDIINTKWTSQLPGLDYLIISGGNWFFRVNYLHENGSRIGCVNCREENLKDYGIAYAIRRVVRKALESIISCQNCDGLVTLLRTYTTSHFENGSWFNGGDCNRTEPLDEREINLEGIEWEVRKIQNEEIERIKMMDKDAKKHFGILDVTKAMMVRADGHPGAFYNKKWFNNANDCLHWCLPGPVDMWNEMLMLNLISSSSFD
;
A
#
# COMPACT_ATOMS: atom_id res chain seq x y z
N MET A 1 8.77 -14.12 -48.02
CA MET A 1 7.64 -13.56 -47.24
C MET A 1 7.93 -13.84 -45.80
N ILE A 2 8.55 -12.88 -45.12
CA ILE A 2 8.90 -12.94 -43.71
C ILE A 2 7.93 -11.98 -43.04
N ALA A 3 7.07 -12.52 -42.17
CA ALA A 3 6.14 -11.72 -41.37
C ALA A 3 6.96 -10.99 -40.30
N HIS A 4 6.80 -9.67 -40.24
CA HIS A 4 7.31 -8.86 -39.14
C HIS A 4 6.34 -9.02 -37.96
N ASP A 5 6.85 -9.56 -36.85
CA ASP A 5 6.23 -9.41 -35.53
C ASP A 5 6.34 -7.93 -35.12
N GLU A 6 5.20 -7.26 -34.99
CA GLU A 6 5.12 -5.94 -34.37
C GLU A 6 5.26 -6.10 -32.85
N ALA A 7 6.37 -5.59 -32.32
CA ALA A 7 6.62 -5.45 -30.90
C ALA A 7 5.58 -4.51 -30.26
N ILE A 8 4.91 -5.02 -29.22
CA ILE A 8 3.93 -4.28 -28.42
C ILE A 8 4.68 -3.22 -27.58
N SER A 9 4.30 -1.95 -27.75
CA SER A 9 4.81 -0.80 -26.99
C SER A 9 4.10 -0.69 -25.62
N PRO A 10 4.81 -0.50 -24.48
CA PRO A 10 4.22 -0.50 -23.14
C PRO A 10 3.66 0.86 -22.67
N SER A 11 3.32 1.78 -23.58
CA SER A 11 2.84 3.11 -23.21
C SER A 11 1.52 3.44 -23.90
N ASN A 12 0.42 2.93 -23.35
CA ASN A 12 -0.93 3.51 -23.39
C ASN A 12 -1.93 2.45 -22.91
N TYR A 13 -1.97 2.19 -21.60
CA TYR A 13 -3.10 1.47 -21.01
C TYR A 13 -3.99 2.49 -20.28
N SER A 14 -5.05 2.91 -20.96
CA SER A 14 -6.21 3.51 -20.33
C SER A 14 -7.21 2.38 -20.12
N PHE A 15 -7.20 1.75 -18.96
CA PHE A 15 -8.13 0.66 -18.67
C PHE A 15 -9.49 1.24 -18.20
N PRO A 16 -10.60 1.02 -18.93
CA PRO A 16 -11.87 0.78 -18.27
C PRO A 16 -11.75 -0.57 -17.53
N GLU A 17 -12.27 -0.66 -16.30
CA GLU A 17 -12.00 -1.77 -15.38
C GLU A 17 -13.20 -1.93 -14.46
N SER A 18 -13.78 -3.14 -14.43
CA SER A 18 -14.99 -3.47 -13.68
C SER A 18 -14.76 -4.63 -12.69
N PHE A 19 -15.67 -4.80 -11.71
CA PHE A 19 -15.72 -6.01 -10.88
C PHE A 19 -16.71 -7.00 -11.49
N SER A 20 -16.28 -8.24 -11.70
CA SER A 20 -17.18 -9.35 -12.00
C SER A 20 -17.51 -10.14 -10.72
N SER A 21 -18.77 -10.52 -10.56
CA SER A 21 -19.20 -11.45 -9.50
C SER A 21 -18.74 -12.88 -9.84
N GLU A 22 -17.44 -13.14 -9.73
CA GLU A 22 -16.92 -14.49 -9.73
C GLU A 22 -16.78 -14.97 -8.30
N ALA A 23 -17.70 -15.84 -7.87
CA ALA A 23 -17.58 -16.57 -6.62
C ALA A 23 -16.33 -17.46 -6.68
N SER A 24 -15.17 -16.91 -6.30
CA SER A 24 -13.97 -17.70 -6.06
C SER A 24 -14.14 -18.39 -4.71
N PHE A 25 -14.72 -19.59 -4.74
CA PHE A 25 -14.90 -20.47 -3.58
C PHE A 25 -13.59 -20.71 -2.80
N GLU A 26 -12.42 -20.51 -3.41
CA GLU A 26 -11.11 -20.77 -2.80
C GLU A 26 -10.61 -19.69 -1.82
N ILE A 27 -11.11 -18.44 -1.89
CA ILE A 27 -10.65 -17.37 -0.97
C ILE A 27 -11.33 -17.47 0.41
N SER A 28 -12.55 -18.01 0.43
CA SER A 28 -13.46 -18.04 1.58
C SER A 28 -13.06 -19.00 2.71
N ASP A 29 -12.19 -19.99 2.45
CA ASP A 29 -11.87 -21.07 3.41
C ASP A 29 -10.42 -21.00 3.92
N ARG A 30 -9.74 -19.86 3.70
CA ARG A 30 -8.34 -19.70 4.09
C ARG A 30 -8.21 -19.38 5.57
N ASN A 31 -7.56 -20.27 6.32
CA ASN A 31 -7.06 -19.95 7.65
C ASN A 31 -5.98 -18.88 7.51
N ALA A 32 -6.20 -17.69 8.10
CA ALA A 32 -5.31 -16.53 8.03
C ALA A 32 -4.63 -16.29 9.39
N PRO A 33 -3.65 -17.12 9.80
CA PRO A 33 -3.10 -17.13 11.16
C PRO A 33 -2.32 -15.87 11.52
N PHE A 34 -1.82 -15.14 10.51
CA PHE A 34 -1.08 -13.90 10.69
C PHE A 34 -1.96 -12.64 10.62
N ALA A 35 -3.23 -12.78 10.23
CA ALA A 35 -4.20 -11.69 10.14
C ALA A 35 -5.00 -11.45 11.44
N LYS A 36 -4.43 -11.75 12.62
CA LYS A 36 -5.18 -11.82 13.90
C LYS A 36 -6.06 -10.60 14.21
N THR A 37 -5.66 -9.41 13.79
CA THR A 37 -6.41 -8.16 14.03
C THR A 37 -7.45 -7.86 12.94
N ARG A 38 -7.30 -8.41 11.74
CA ARG A 38 -8.11 -8.09 10.54
C ARG A 38 -8.83 -9.30 9.92
N ASN A 39 -8.81 -10.45 10.60
CA ASN A 39 -9.62 -11.61 10.22
C ASN A 39 -11.11 -11.37 10.52
N CYS A 40 -11.80 -10.70 9.60
CA CYS A 40 -13.16 -10.25 9.81
C CYS A 40 -14.17 -11.39 10.01
N GLN A 41 -13.98 -12.52 9.33
CA GLN A 41 -14.81 -13.72 9.52
C GLN A 41 -14.68 -14.27 10.94
N MET A 42 -13.46 -14.31 11.51
CA MET A 42 -13.23 -14.69 12.92
C MET A 42 -14.01 -13.78 13.89
N TYR A 43 -14.23 -12.51 13.53
CA TYR A 43 -15.03 -11.57 14.31
C TYR A 43 -16.51 -11.49 13.89
N GLY A 44 -16.97 -12.36 12.99
CA GLY A 44 -18.38 -12.52 12.64
C GLY A 44 -18.88 -11.75 11.41
N LYS A 45 -17.99 -11.16 10.59
CA LYS A 45 -18.41 -10.51 9.33
C LYS A 45 -18.89 -11.57 8.32
N PRO A 46 -20.06 -11.40 7.68
CA PRO A 46 -20.50 -12.27 6.61
C PRO A 46 -19.51 -12.30 5.43
N PRO A 47 -19.32 -13.44 4.75
CA PRO A 47 -18.26 -13.62 3.74
C PRO A 47 -18.55 -12.97 2.38
N GLY A 48 -19.66 -12.24 2.19
CA GLY A 48 -20.08 -11.70 0.89
C GLY A 48 -19.00 -10.91 0.15
N TYR A 49 -18.16 -10.18 0.91
CA TYR A 49 -17.05 -9.40 0.37
C TYR A 49 -15.90 -10.25 -0.24
N LEU A 50 -15.82 -11.55 0.08
CA LEU A 50 -14.81 -12.47 -0.45
C LEU A 50 -15.14 -12.95 -1.87
N TYR A 51 -16.38 -12.76 -2.33
CA TYR A 51 -16.86 -13.26 -3.62
C TYR A 51 -16.64 -12.28 -4.78
N TRP A 52 -15.89 -11.20 -4.55
CA TRP A 52 -15.62 -10.17 -5.55
C TRP A 52 -14.16 -10.18 -5.98
N ARG A 53 -13.94 -10.32 -7.28
CA ARG A 53 -12.62 -10.30 -7.92
C ARG A 53 -12.54 -9.13 -8.90
N TRP A 54 -11.40 -8.44 -8.88
CA TRP A 54 -11.12 -7.39 -9.84
C TRP A 54 -10.86 -8.00 -11.21
N LYS A 55 -11.54 -7.51 -12.24
CA LYS A 55 -11.40 -8.01 -13.60
C LYS A 55 -11.11 -6.83 -14.54
N PRO A 56 -9.84 -6.64 -14.94
CA PRO A 56 -9.52 -5.72 -16.02
C PRO A 56 -10.29 -6.09 -17.30
N ASP A 57 -10.74 -5.11 -18.07
CA ASP A 57 -11.63 -5.37 -19.23
C ASP A 57 -10.93 -6.17 -20.35
N GLU A 58 -9.61 -6.07 -20.45
CA GLU A 58 -8.83 -6.66 -21.55
C GLU A 58 -8.06 -7.94 -21.17
N CYS A 59 -8.02 -8.33 -19.89
CA CYS A 59 -7.32 -9.55 -19.47
C CYS A 59 -7.84 -10.14 -18.15
N ASP A 60 -7.73 -11.46 -18.03
CA ASP A 60 -7.92 -12.13 -16.75
C ASP A 60 -6.64 -12.03 -15.92
N MET A 61 -6.75 -11.46 -14.71
CA MET A 61 -5.66 -11.50 -13.74
C MET A 61 -5.44 -12.96 -13.30
N PRO A 62 -4.21 -13.51 -13.33
CA PRO A 62 -3.96 -14.85 -12.81
C PRO A 62 -4.24 -14.89 -11.30
N ARG A 63 -4.64 -16.05 -10.80
CA ARG A 63 -4.80 -16.25 -9.36
C ARG A 63 -3.45 -16.23 -8.68
N PHE A 64 -3.42 -15.73 -7.45
CA PHE A 64 -2.23 -15.84 -6.61
C PHE A 64 -1.93 -17.32 -6.35
N GLU A 65 -0.74 -17.77 -6.73
CA GLU A 65 -0.28 -19.13 -6.47
C GLU A 65 0.99 -19.05 -5.61
N SER A 66 0.87 -19.51 -4.36
CA SER A 66 1.88 -19.30 -3.32
C SER A 66 3.22 -19.96 -3.66
N LYS A 67 3.21 -21.15 -4.27
CA LYS A 67 4.43 -21.83 -4.66
C LYS A 67 5.15 -21.10 -5.78
N SER A 68 4.43 -20.70 -6.82
CA SER A 68 4.95 -19.91 -7.93
C SER A 68 5.52 -18.57 -7.45
N PHE A 69 4.86 -17.90 -6.52
CA PHE A 69 5.40 -16.68 -5.91
C PHE A 69 6.71 -16.97 -5.17
N LEU A 70 6.75 -17.98 -4.29
CA LEU A 70 7.96 -18.35 -3.54
C LEU A 70 9.12 -18.79 -4.45
N ASP A 71 8.82 -19.44 -5.58
CA ASP A 71 9.81 -19.78 -6.59
C ASP A 71 10.37 -18.52 -7.29
N LEU A 72 9.51 -17.55 -7.60
CA LEU A 72 9.90 -16.27 -8.21
C LEU A 72 10.82 -15.45 -7.29
N VAL A 73 10.57 -15.47 -5.98
CA VAL A 73 11.36 -14.71 -4.98
C VAL A 73 12.39 -15.57 -4.25
N ARG A 74 12.76 -16.73 -4.80
CA ARG A 74 13.71 -17.66 -4.19
C ARG A 74 15.07 -17.01 -3.97
N GLY A 75 15.55 -17.05 -2.73
CA GLY A 75 16.83 -16.45 -2.34
C GLY A 75 16.81 -14.91 -2.27
N LYS A 76 15.63 -14.28 -2.37
CA LYS A 76 15.48 -12.83 -2.44
C LYS A 76 15.04 -12.21 -1.11
N LYS A 77 15.17 -10.89 -1.01
CA LYS A 77 14.62 -10.09 0.09
C LYS A 77 13.64 -9.05 -0.43
N MET A 78 12.46 -9.02 0.16
CA MET A 78 11.40 -8.07 -0.15
C MET A 78 10.99 -7.29 1.09
N ALA A 79 10.80 -5.99 0.96
CA ALA A 79 10.31 -5.16 2.05
C ALA A 79 9.12 -4.29 1.65
N PHE A 80 8.18 -4.14 2.59
CA PHE A 80 7.10 -3.15 2.54
C PHE A 80 7.47 -1.95 3.41
N VAL A 81 7.49 -0.74 2.85
CA VAL A 81 7.67 0.50 3.61
C VAL A 81 6.40 1.33 3.54
N GLY A 82 5.88 1.74 4.70
CA GLY A 82 4.70 2.59 4.75
C GLY A 82 3.97 2.55 6.07
N ASP A 83 2.72 3.01 6.04
CA ASP A 83 1.84 3.04 7.20
C ASP A 83 1.16 1.67 7.47
N SER A 84 0.08 1.68 8.24
CA SER A 84 -0.68 0.47 8.56
C SER A 84 -1.23 -0.26 7.33
N LEU A 85 -1.41 0.41 6.19
CA LEU A 85 -1.87 -0.22 4.97
C LEU A 85 -0.73 -0.95 4.24
N ALA A 86 0.53 -0.53 4.43
CA ALA A 86 1.67 -1.34 4.03
C ALA A 86 1.72 -2.63 4.86
N ARG A 87 1.49 -2.52 6.18
CA ARG A 87 1.36 -3.68 7.06
C ARG A 87 0.19 -4.59 6.67
N ASN A 88 -0.95 -4.01 6.29
CA ASN A 88 -2.11 -4.76 5.83
C ASN A 88 -1.79 -5.62 4.61
N GLN A 89 -1.01 -5.10 3.65
CA GLN A 89 -0.56 -5.84 2.47
C GLN A 89 0.45 -6.93 2.82
N PHE A 90 1.43 -6.60 3.67
CA PHE A 90 2.40 -7.55 4.19
C PHE A 90 1.71 -8.74 4.89
N ASP A 91 0.74 -8.49 5.77
CA ASP A 91 0.04 -9.55 6.50
C ASP A 91 -0.83 -10.42 5.55
N SER A 92 -1.42 -9.84 4.49
CA SER A 92 -2.09 -10.59 3.42
C SER A 92 -1.11 -11.51 2.71
N LEU A 93 0.03 -10.98 2.24
CA LEU A 93 1.04 -11.76 1.52
C LEU A 93 1.59 -12.88 2.41
N LEU A 94 1.86 -12.58 3.67
CA LEU A 94 2.32 -13.55 4.66
C LEU A 94 1.31 -14.70 4.84
N CYS A 95 0.01 -14.40 4.89
CA CYS A 95 -1.04 -15.43 4.96
C CYS A 95 -1.14 -16.27 3.69
N LEU A 96 -1.00 -15.64 2.51
CA LEU A 96 -0.99 -16.35 1.22
C LEU A 96 0.18 -17.33 1.15
N LEU A 97 1.40 -16.86 1.44
CA LEU A 97 2.61 -17.68 1.39
C LEU A 97 2.62 -18.78 2.48
N SER A 98 1.98 -18.54 3.63
CA SER A 98 1.91 -19.53 4.71
C SER A 98 1.14 -20.81 4.39
N GLN A 99 0.39 -20.82 3.28
CA GLN A 99 -0.26 -22.03 2.78
C GLN A 99 0.75 -23.04 2.20
N GLU A 100 1.89 -22.55 1.70
CA GLU A 100 2.95 -23.40 1.13
C GLU A 100 4.04 -23.69 2.17
N GLU A 101 4.45 -22.67 2.93
CA GLU A 101 5.55 -22.78 3.89
C GLU A 101 5.30 -21.93 5.14
N THR A 102 5.43 -22.52 6.33
CA THR A 102 5.34 -21.77 7.58
C THR A 102 6.60 -20.91 7.78
N PRO A 103 6.49 -19.58 7.84
CA PRO A 103 7.64 -18.71 8.00
C PRO A 103 8.14 -18.66 9.45
N LEU A 104 9.43 -18.43 9.61
CA LEU A 104 10.08 -18.10 10.88
C LEU A 104 9.98 -16.60 11.15
N ASP A 105 9.58 -16.22 12.36
CA ASP A 105 9.65 -14.83 12.83
C ASP A 105 11.07 -14.55 13.32
N VAL A 106 11.87 -13.84 12.50
CA VAL A 106 13.30 -13.63 12.75
C VAL A 106 13.53 -12.41 13.63
N TYR A 107 12.70 -11.38 13.44
CA TYR A 107 12.82 -10.14 14.17
C TYR A 107 11.49 -9.42 14.20
N HIS A 108 11.15 -8.87 15.36
CA HIS A 108 10.12 -7.84 15.47
C HIS A 108 10.54 -6.84 16.56
N ASP A 109 10.27 -5.56 16.33
CA ASP A 109 10.44 -4.56 17.39
C ASP A 109 9.29 -4.63 18.41
N PRO A 110 9.41 -3.97 19.59
CA PRO A 110 8.38 -4.07 20.65
C PRO A 110 6.97 -3.59 20.25
N PHE A 111 6.84 -2.88 19.12
CA PHE A 111 5.57 -2.33 18.63
C PHE A 111 5.15 -2.95 17.29
N ASP A 112 5.84 -3.99 16.83
CA ASP A 112 5.71 -4.63 15.53
C ASP A 112 5.77 -3.65 14.33
N LYS A 113 6.39 -2.47 14.53
CA LYS A 113 6.59 -1.46 13.48
C LYS A 113 7.61 -1.94 12.46
N PHE A 114 8.62 -2.68 12.90
CA PHE A 114 9.58 -3.36 12.04
C PHE A 114 9.49 -4.85 12.30
N ARG A 115 9.31 -5.65 11.25
CA ARG A 115 9.22 -7.10 11.36
C ARG A 115 9.86 -7.80 10.15
N THR A 116 10.51 -8.92 10.40
CA THR A 116 11.21 -9.74 9.42
C THR A 116 10.78 -11.19 9.56
N MET A 117 10.20 -11.73 8.50
CA MET A 117 9.83 -13.14 8.37
C MET A 117 10.77 -13.82 7.38
N HIS A 118 11.12 -15.07 7.63
CA HIS A 118 11.98 -15.85 6.77
C HIS A 118 11.32 -17.18 6.39
N PHE A 119 11.39 -17.54 5.12
CA PHE A 119 10.89 -18.78 4.54
C PHE A 119 12.09 -19.67 4.19
N PRO A 120 12.45 -20.65 5.04
CA PRO A 120 13.72 -21.39 4.92
C PRO A 120 13.90 -22.18 3.61
N THR A 121 12.83 -22.75 3.08
CA THR A 121 12.84 -23.63 1.89
C THR A 121 13.04 -22.85 0.62
N SER A 122 12.40 -21.68 0.52
CA SER A 122 12.61 -20.71 -0.56
C SER A 122 13.82 -19.80 -0.33
N ASN A 123 14.40 -19.80 0.88
CA ASN A 123 15.40 -18.83 1.32
C ASN A 123 14.93 -17.38 1.06
N PHE A 124 13.63 -17.14 1.21
CA PHE A 124 13.02 -15.83 0.97
C PHE A 124 12.88 -15.07 2.29
N THR A 125 13.18 -13.77 2.27
CA THR A 125 12.99 -12.88 3.43
C THR A 125 11.95 -11.82 3.12
N LEU A 126 10.93 -11.73 3.97
CA LEU A 126 9.84 -10.79 3.86
C LEU A 126 9.85 -9.81 5.03
N MET A 127 9.91 -8.51 4.73
CA MET A 127 10.07 -7.46 5.74
C MET A 127 8.93 -6.45 5.65
N VAL A 128 8.62 -5.82 6.79
CA VAL A 128 7.80 -4.61 6.85
C VAL A 128 8.48 -3.58 7.74
N MET A 129 8.47 -2.33 7.28
CA MET A 129 9.14 -1.19 7.91
C MET A 129 8.17 -0.02 7.98
N TRP A 130 7.66 0.25 9.18
CA TRP A 130 6.67 1.28 9.38
C TRP A 130 7.26 2.68 9.17
N SER A 131 6.57 3.48 8.36
CA SER A 131 6.86 4.89 8.12
C SER A 131 5.58 5.62 7.74
N GLU A 132 5.11 6.54 8.58
CA GLU A 132 3.87 7.29 8.36
C GLU A 132 3.95 8.20 7.12
N PHE A 133 5.14 8.76 6.85
CA PHE A 133 5.33 9.82 5.85
C PHE A 133 6.54 9.62 4.92
N TYR A 134 7.29 8.51 5.03
CA TYR A 134 8.64 8.29 4.45
C TYR A 134 9.75 9.21 4.97
N VAL A 135 9.44 10.48 5.18
CA VAL A 135 10.30 11.49 5.79
C VAL A 135 10.17 11.52 7.31
N GLN A 136 10.99 12.33 7.97
CA GLN A 136 10.90 12.51 9.42
C GLN A 136 9.59 13.21 9.80
N GLY A 137 8.73 12.49 10.52
CA GLY A 137 7.55 13.03 11.18
C GLY A 137 7.75 13.04 12.69
N ILE A 138 7.58 14.19 13.32
CA ILE A 138 7.70 14.37 14.77
C ILE A 138 6.29 14.60 15.32
N PRO A 139 5.78 13.76 16.23
CA PRO A 139 4.46 13.97 16.83
C PRO A 139 4.46 15.24 17.66
N ILE A 140 3.45 16.08 17.48
CA ILE A 140 3.28 17.30 18.28
C ILE A 140 2.81 16.91 19.67
N ILE A 141 3.59 17.32 20.68
CA ILE A 141 3.30 17.06 22.09
C ILE A 141 2.69 18.33 22.71
N ILE A 142 1.48 18.20 23.28
CA ILE A 142 0.84 19.27 24.07
C ILE A 142 0.65 18.73 25.49
N ASN A 143 1.15 19.47 26.50
CA ASN A 143 1.06 19.09 27.91
C ASN A 143 1.55 17.65 28.18
N GLY A 144 2.65 17.25 27.53
CA GLY A 144 3.23 15.91 27.68
C GLY A 144 2.50 14.77 26.97
N THR A 145 1.41 15.06 26.24
CA THR A 145 0.64 14.07 25.49
C THR A 145 0.78 14.28 24.00
N ALA A 146 1.04 13.21 23.25
CA ALA A 146 1.07 13.26 21.79
C ALA A 146 -0.33 13.54 21.23
N THR A 147 -0.40 14.54 20.35
CA THR A 147 -1.60 14.86 19.58
C THR A 147 -1.72 13.97 18.34
N ALA A 148 -2.80 14.14 17.58
CA ALA A 148 -2.95 13.52 16.27
C ALA A 148 -2.11 14.20 15.16
N SER A 149 -1.46 15.33 15.46
CA SER A 149 -0.74 16.16 14.50
C SER A 149 0.77 15.94 14.53
N PHE A 150 1.41 16.14 13.39
CA PHE A 150 2.85 15.97 13.24
C PHE A 150 3.51 17.19 12.61
N ASP A 151 4.74 17.47 13.00
CA ASP A 151 5.70 18.25 12.21
C ASP A 151 6.37 17.32 11.20
N ILE A 152 6.08 17.53 9.91
CA ILE A 152 6.58 16.72 8.79
C ILE A 152 7.71 17.50 8.11
N HIS A 153 8.93 16.97 8.20
CA HIS A 153 10.12 17.57 7.58
C HIS A 153 10.29 17.07 6.16
N LEU A 154 9.85 17.85 5.17
CA LEU A 154 9.79 17.46 3.75
C LEU A 154 11.17 17.18 3.12
N ASP A 155 12.23 17.72 3.70
CA ASP A 155 13.61 17.66 3.23
C ASP A 155 14.46 16.58 3.94
N ILE A 156 13.96 15.99 5.03
CA ILE A 156 14.71 15.05 5.88
C ILE A 156 14.11 13.63 5.75
N ILE A 157 14.81 12.74 5.05
CA ILE A 157 14.36 11.35 4.90
C ILE A 157 14.47 10.58 6.21
N ASN A 158 13.50 9.70 6.49
CA ASN A 158 13.56 8.86 7.69
C ASN A 158 14.58 7.73 7.52
N THR A 159 15.71 7.85 8.24
CA THR A 159 16.82 6.89 8.13
C THR A 159 16.52 5.50 8.65
N LYS A 160 15.45 5.32 9.44
CA LYS A 160 15.09 4.00 10.01
C LYS A 160 14.79 2.96 8.94
N TRP A 161 14.18 3.35 7.82
CA TRP A 161 13.90 2.43 6.72
C TRP A 161 14.95 2.53 5.61
N THR A 162 15.51 3.71 5.31
CA THR A 162 16.49 3.84 4.22
C THR A 162 17.80 3.13 4.51
N SER A 163 18.20 3.04 5.78
CA SER A 163 19.39 2.28 6.20
C SER A 163 19.27 0.77 5.99
N GLN A 164 18.06 0.26 5.76
CA GLN A 164 17.77 -1.16 5.54
C GLN A 164 17.67 -1.51 4.04
N LEU A 165 17.80 -0.53 3.14
CA LEU A 165 17.71 -0.77 1.69
C LEU A 165 18.86 -1.62 1.12
N PRO A 166 20.13 -1.47 1.56
CA PRO A 166 21.22 -2.26 1.00
C PRO A 166 20.97 -3.77 1.10
N GLY A 167 21.07 -4.45 -0.04
CA GLY A 167 20.84 -5.88 -0.17
C GLY A 167 19.37 -6.32 -0.19
N LEU A 168 18.42 -5.41 -0.38
CA LEU A 168 17.06 -5.75 -0.79
C LEU A 168 17.00 -5.99 -2.31
N ASP A 169 16.15 -6.91 -2.74
CA ASP A 169 15.84 -7.14 -4.16
C ASP A 169 14.54 -6.42 -4.57
N TYR A 170 13.56 -6.39 -3.67
CA TYR A 170 12.25 -5.78 -3.92
C TYR A 170 11.84 -4.82 -2.79
N LEU A 171 11.35 -3.65 -3.17
CA LEU A 171 10.83 -2.65 -2.25
C LEU A 171 9.42 -2.22 -2.69
N ILE A 172 8.43 -2.40 -1.84
CA ILE A 172 7.08 -1.89 -2.06
C ILE A 172 6.86 -0.72 -1.12
N ILE A 173 6.69 0.48 -1.66
CA ILE A 173 6.38 1.68 -0.86
C ILE A 173 4.90 2.05 -0.99
N SER A 174 4.27 2.42 0.13
CA SER A 174 2.89 2.92 0.12
C SER A 174 2.58 3.86 1.29
N GLY A 175 1.70 4.84 1.09
CA GLY A 175 1.35 5.80 2.13
C GLY A 175 0.47 6.95 1.61
N GLY A 176 -0.15 7.68 2.52
CA GLY A 176 -0.94 8.88 2.21
C GLY A 176 -2.04 9.19 3.22
N ASN A 177 -2.57 8.18 3.92
CA ASN A 177 -3.72 8.36 4.82
C ASN A 177 -3.41 9.27 6.03
N TRP A 178 -2.15 9.30 6.50
CA TRP A 178 -1.75 10.18 7.60
C TRP A 178 -1.80 11.68 7.27
N PHE A 179 -1.85 12.06 5.99
CA PHE A 179 -1.94 13.46 5.55
C PHE A 179 -3.36 14.05 5.68
N PHE A 180 -4.38 13.22 5.91
CA PHE A 180 -5.76 13.67 6.14
C PHE A 180 -5.99 14.22 7.56
N ARG A 181 -4.92 14.27 8.37
CA ARG A 181 -4.89 14.92 9.69
C ARG A 181 -4.43 16.37 9.54
N VAL A 182 -4.59 17.15 10.59
CA VAL A 182 -3.87 18.43 10.71
C VAL A 182 -2.39 18.12 10.87
N ASN A 183 -1.56 18.57 9.94
CA ASN A 183 -0.11 18.42 10.01
C ASN A 183 0.59 19.73 9.64
N TYR A 184 1.80 19.92 10.13
CA TYR A 184 2.61 21.10 9.86
C TYR A 184 3.81 20.73 9.02
N LEU A 185 4.07 21.51 7.98
CA LEU A 185 5.11 21.22 7.00
C LEU A 185 6.36 22.03 7.31
N HIS A 186 7.48 21.34 7.43
CA HIS A 186 8.79 21.92 7.71
C HIS A 186 9.74 21.67 6.54
N GLU A 187 10.60 22.65 6.26
CA GLU A 187 11.67 22.57 5.26
C GLU A 187 12.83 23.47 5.69
N ASN A 188 14.08 22.99 5.59
CA ASN A 188 15.29 23.70 6.03
C ASN A 188 15.18 24.24 7.47
N GLY A 189 14.59 23.43 8.36
CA GLY A 189 14.39 23.76 9.77
C GLY A 189 13.28 24.78 10.08
N SER A 190 12.57 25.29 9.08
CA SER A 190 11.49 26.28 9.27
C SER A 190 10.11 25.70 8.94
N ARG A 191 9.07 26.10 9.67
CA ARG A 191 7.68 25.78 9.34
C ARG A 191 7.24 26.63 8.15
N ILE A 192 6.96 25.99 7.02
CA ILE A 192 6.60 26.68 5.78
C ILE A 192 5.08 26.77 5.57
N GLY A 193 4.30 25.90 6.23
CA GLY A 193 2.85 25.83 6.10
C GLY A 193 2.26 24.63 6.82
N CYS A 194 1.08 24.22 6.39
CA CYS A 194 0.34 23.10 6.97
C CYS A 194 -0.44 22.31 5.92
N VAL A 195 -1.09 21.25 6.40
CA VAL A 195 -2.17 20.54 5.74
C VAL A 195 -3.35 20.50 6.71
N ASN A 196 -4.54 20.89 6.24
CA ASN A 196 -5.81 20.86 6.97
C ASN A 196 -5.88 21.73 8.26
N CYS A 197 -4.94 22.64 8.51
CA CYS A 197 -4.89 23.36 9.80
C CYS A 197 -5.98 24.42 9.97
N ARG A 198 -6.51 24.99 8.87
CA ARG A 198 -7.50 26.09 8.89
C ARG A 198 -7.06 27.29 9.75
N GLU A 199 -5.76 27.56 9.82
CA GLU A 199 -5.18 28.70 10.53
C GLU A 199 -4.99 29.89 9.58
N GLU A 200 -5.50 31.08 9.92
CA GLU A 200 -5.48 32.25 9.03
C GLU A 200 -4.07 32.71 8.65
N ASN A 201 -3.09 32.55 9.56
CA ASN A 201 -1.73 33.04 9.38
C ASN A 201 -0.76 31.99 8.82
N LEU A 202 -1.25 30.81 8.43
CA LEU A 202 -0.42 29.72 7.94
C LEU A 202 -0.97 29.18 6.62
N LYS A 203 -0.12 29.15 5.59
CA LYS A 203 -0.52 28.63 4.29
C LYS A 203 -0.84 27.14 4.38
N ASP A 204 -2.08 26.78 4.08
CA ASP A 204 -2.47 25.40 3.82
C ASP A 204 -2.04 25.02 2.40
N TYR A 205 -1.13 24.06 2.28
CA TYR A 205 -0.66 23.58 0.99
C TYR A 205 -1.52 22.46 0.42
N GLY A 206 -2.40 21.86 1.22
CA GLY A 206 -3.23 20.73 0.85
C GLY A 206 -2.50 19.38 0.85
N ILE A 207 -3.30 18.32 0.86
CA ILE A 207 -2.87 16.91 0.99
C ILE A 207 -2.02 16.48 -0.22
N ALA A 208 -2.50 16.75 -1.43
CA ALA A 208 -1.80 16.34 -2.66
C ALA A 208 -0.40 16.97 -2.77
N TYR A 209 -0.25 18.23 -2.39
CA TYR A 209 1.07 18.87 -2.33
C TYR A 209 2.01 18.12 -1.39
N ALA A 210 1.59 17.90 -0.15
CA ALA A 210 2.44 17.28 0.86
C ALA A 210 2.82 15.84 0.48
N ILE A 211 1.88 15.04 -0.04
CA ILE A 211 2.15 13.68 -0.52
C ILE A 211 3.15 13.71 -1.69
N ARG A 212 2.97 14.60 -2.67
CA ARG A 212 3.90 14.71 -3.82
C ARG A 212 5.32 14.99 -3.33
N ARG A 213 5.47 15.90 -2.37
CA ARG A 213 6.78 16.27 -1.79
C ARG A 213 7.46 15.08 -1.11
N VAL A 214 6.74 14.31 -0.29
CA VAL A 214 7.37 13.18 0.43
C VAL A 214 7.62 11.97 -0.47
N VAL A 215 6.74 11.70 -1.45
CA VAL A 215 6.94 10.63 -2.44
C VAL A 215 8.17 10.95 -3.28
N ARG A 216 8.28 12.20 -3.75
CA ARG A 216 9.47 12.68 -4.44
C ARG A 216 10.75 12.41 -3.65
N LYS A 217 10.77 12.85 -2.38
CA LYS A 217 11.93 12.70 -1.51
C LYS A 217 12.27 11.23 -1.25
N ALA A 218 11.27 10.37 -1.10
CA ALA A 218 11.47 8.93 -0.94
C ALA A 218 12.12 8.31 -2.17
N LEU A 219 11.58 8.56 -3.37
CA LEU A 219 12.12 8.06 -4.63
C LEU A 219 13.54 8.57 -4.90
N GLU A 220 13.80 9.86 -4.64
CA GLU A 220 15.14 10.44 -4.74
C GLU A 220 16.13 9.81 -3.75
N SER A 221 15.67 9.41 -2.57
CA SER A 221 16.51 8.71 -1.59
C SER A 221 16.81 7.26 -1.98
N ILE A 222 15.86 6.60 -2.66
CA ILE A 222 16.03 5.22 -3.16
C ILE A 222 17.01 5.21 -4.34
N ILE A 223 16.85 6.10 -5.33
CA ILE A 223 17.75 6.15 -6.49
C ILE A 223 19.18 6.55 -6.12
N SER A 224 19.36 7.32 -5.04
CA SER A 224 20.67 7.73 -4.53
C SER A 224 21.26 6.76 -3.50
N CYS A 225 20.59 5.63 -3.24
CA CYS A 225 21.06 4.64 -2.29
C CYS A 225 22.38 4.00 -2.78
N GLN A 226 23.36 3.93 -1.88
CA GLN A 226 24.59 3.18 -2.12
C GLN A 226 24.39 1.69 -1.81
N ASN A 227 24.93 0.80 -2.65
CA ASN A 227 24.78 -0.66 -2.53
C ASN A 227 23.32 -1.14 -2.63
N CYS A 228 22.51 -0.43 -3.42
CA CYS A 228 21.14 -0.81 -3.78
C CYS A 228 21.02 -1.24 -5.25
N ASP A 229 22.11 -1.74 -5.84
CA ASP A 229 22.16 -2.14 -7.25
C ASP A 229 21.12 -3.24 -7.53
N GLY A 230 20.32 -3.03 -8.57
CA GLY A 230 19.28 -3.97 -8.99
C GLY A 230 17.98 -3.94 -8.17
N LEU A 231 17.87 -3.08 -7.15
CA LEU A 231 16.66 -2.96 -6.33
C LEU A 231 15.44 -2.57 -7.19
N VAL A 232 14.45 -3.45 -7.28
CA VAL A 232 13.17 -3.15 -7.93
C VAL A 232 12.21 -2.54 -6.92
N THR A 233 11.80 -1.31 -7.17
CA THR A 233 10.89 -0.52 -6.34
C THR A 233 9.53 -0.37 -7.01
N LEU A 234 8.47 -0.74 -6.30
CA LEU A 234 7.09 -0.53 -6.72
C LEU A 234 6.40 0.42 -5.74
N LEU A 235 5.76 1.46 -6.27
CA LEU A 235 4.86 2.29 -5.48
C LEU A 235 3.45 1.71 -5.59
N ARG A 236 2.85 1.31 -4.48
CA ARG A 236 1.41 1.01 -4.45
C ARG A 236 0.62 2.30 -4.28
N THR A 237 -0.30 2.54 -5.21
CA THR A 237 -1.10 3.77 -5.19
C THR A 237 -2.03 3.83 -3.98
N TYR A 238 -2.54 5.04 -3.73
CA TYR A 238 -3.37 5.36 -2.58
C TYR A 238 -4.61 4.46 -2.47
N THR A 239 -5.00 4.14 -1.25
CA THR A 239 -6.20 3.35 -0.97
C THR A 239 -7.12 4.18 -0.08
N THR A 240 -8.38 4.31 -0.49
CA THR A 240 -9.35 5.14 0.20
C THR A 240 -9.95 4.46 1.43
N SER A 241 -10.49 5.28 2.33
CA SER A 241 -11.40 4.85 3.39
C SER A 241 -12.86 5.10 2.95
N HIS A 242 -13.79 4.22 3.32
CA HIS A 242 -15.21 4.40 3.01
C HIS A 242 -16.01 4.76 4.25
N PHE A 243 -15.63 5.83 4.95
CA PHE A 243 -16.44 6.34 6.04
C PHE A 243 -17.73 6.98 5.52
N GLU A 244 -18.85 6.54 6.07
CA GLU A 244 -20.18 7.11 5.95
C GLU A 244 -20.62 7.65 7.32
N ASN A 245 -21.61 8.55 7.31
CA ASN A 245 -22.24 9.09 8.53
C ASN A 245 -21.25 9.69 9.56
N GLY A 246 -20.05 10.08 9.11
CA GLY A 246 -18.98 10.59 9.97
C GLY A 246 -17.60 10.24 9.43
N SER A 247 -16.65 10.11 10.34
CA SER A 247 -15.24 9.85 10.14
C SER A 247 -14.73 8.96 11.27
N TRP A 248 -13.48 8.55 11.18
CA TRP A 248 -12.78 7.84 12.25
C TRP A 248 -12.98 8.46 13.65
N PHE A 249 -12.94 9.79 13.76
CA PHE A 249 -12.90 10.49 15.06
C PHE A 249 -14.27 10.84 15.65
N ASN A 250 -15.34 10.78 14.84
CA ASN A 250 -16.69 11.18 15.27
C ASN A 250 -17.74 10.08 15.03
N GLY A 251 -17.31 8.83 14.92
CA GLY A 251 -18.21 7.67 14.91
C GLY A 251 -18.78 7.28 13.55
N GLY A 252 -18.07 7.57 12.46
CA GLY A 252 -18.45 7.10 11.13
C GLY A 252 -18.49 5.57 11.02
N ASP A 253 -19.19 5.08 10.01
CA ASP A 253 -19.37 3.66 9.73
C ASP A 253 -19.12 3.31 8.25
N CYS A 254 -19.17 2.01 7.93
CA CYS A 254 -18.96 1.46 6.59
C CYS A 254 -19.71 0.14 6.50
N ASN A 255 -21.04 0.23 6.54
CA ASN A 255 -21.92 -0.93 6.66
C ASN A 255 -22.29 -1.56 5.31
N ARG A 256 -21.76 -1.03 4.20
CA ARG A 256 -21.98 -1.60 2.87
C ARG A 256 -21.50 -3.05 2.82
N THR A 257 -22.28 -3.89 2.14
CA THR A 257 -22.06 -5.34 2.01
C THR A 257 -21.74 -5.77 0.59
N GLU A 258 -21.83 -4.83 -0.35
CA GLU A 258 -21.52 -4.99 -1.77
C GLU A 258 -20.63 -3.83 -2.23
N PRO A 259 -19.80 -4.04 -3.28
CA PRO A 259 -19.04 -2.97 -3.90
C PRO A 259 -19.93 -1.83 -4.39
N LEU A 260 -19.35 -0.64 -4.50
CA LEU A 260 -19.96 0.50 -5.17
C LEU A 260 -20.00 0.28 -6.67
N ASP A 261 -21.00 0.86 -7.32
CA ASP A 261 -20.99 1.05 -8.76
C ASP A 261 -19.90 2.07 -9.15
N GLU A 262 -19.28 1.91 -10.31
CA GLU A 262 -18.28 2.87 -10.82
C GLU A 262 -18.83 4.29 -10.99
N ARG A 263 -20.14 4.47 -11.10
CA ARG A 263 -20.78 5.79 -11.15
C ARG A 263 -20.82 6.47 -9.79
N GLU A 264 -20.62 5.74 -8.70
CA GLU A 264 -20.60 6.28 -7.34
C GLU A 264 -19.21 6.78 -6.91
N ILE A 265 -18.14 6.44 -7.64
CA ILE A 265 -16.78 6.88 -7.29
C ILE A 265 -16.45 8.25 -7.89
N ASN A 266 -15.73 9.08 -7.12
CA ASN A 266 -15.35 10.42 -7.56
C ASN A 266 -13.93 10.45 -8.15
N LEU A 267 -13.84 10.42 -9.48
CA LEU A 267 -12.56 10.53 -10.21
C LEU A 267 -12.01 11.97 -10.31
N GLU A 268 -12.71 12.95 -9.73
CA GLU A 268 -12.22 14.32 -9.58
C GLU A 268 -11.86 14.64 -8.10
N GLY A 269 -12.00 13.63 -7.22
CA GLY A 269 -11.73 13.74 -5.80
C GLY A 269 -10.25 13.65 -5.43
N ILE A 270 -9.97 13.89 -4.14
CA ILE A 270 -8.61 13.88 -3.58
C ILE A 270 -7.95 12.50 -3.72
N GLU A 271 -8.71 11.41 -3.65
CA GLU A 271 -8.22 10.05 -3.83
C GLU A 271 -7.59 9.86 -5.22
N TRP A 272 -8.28 10.34 -6.26
CA TRP A 272 -7.81 10.27 -7.64
C TRP A 272 -6.67 11.23 -7.90
N GLU A 273 -6.71 12.43 -7.31
CA GLU A 273 -5.60 13.38 -7.36
C GLU A 273 -4.32 12.79 -6.74
N VAL A 274 -4.42 12.16 -5.56
CA VAL A 274 -3.28 11.52 -4.89
C VAL A 274 -2.73 10.35 -5.71
N ARG A 275 -3.59 9.53 -6.33
CA ARG A 275 -3.15 8.53 -7.29
C ARG A 275 -2.38 9.17 -8.45
N LYS A 276 -2.95 10.21 -9.07
CA LYS A 276 -2.33 10.90 -10.20
C LYS A 276 -0.93 11.42 -9.87
N ILE A 277 -0.76 12.10 -8.73
CA ILE A 277 0.57 12.62 -8.34
C ILE A 277 1.58 11.50 -8.07
N GLN A 278 1.14 10.35 -7.54
CA GLN A 278 1.99 9.20 -7.28
C GLN A 278 2.49 8.60 -8.59
N ASN A 279 1.60 8.48 -9.58
CA ASN A 279 1.95 8.03 -10.94
C ASN A 279 2.94 9.03 -11.59
N GLU A 280 2.67 10.32 -11.50
CA GLU A 280 3.55 11.36 -12.05
C GLU A 280 4.97 11.35 -11.45
N GLU A 281 5.11 11.12 -10.14
CA GLU A 281 6.44 11.05 -9.51
C GLU A 281 7.22 9.78 -9.90
N ILE A 282 6.53 8.66 -10.16
CA ILE A 282 7.14 7.46 -10.74
C ILE A 282 7.59 7.71 -12.18
N GLU A 283 6.77 8.34 -13.01
CA GLU A 283 7.18 8.66 -14.38
C GLU A 283 8.31 9.70 -14.39
N ARG A 284 8.31 10.66 -13.47
CA ARG A 284 9.43 11.60 -13.28
C ARG A 284 10.74 10.86 -12.98
N ILE A 285 10.76 9.92 -12.04
CA ILE A 285 12.01 9.22 -11.68
C ILE A 285 12.51 8.35 -12.85
N LYS A 286 11.61 7.69 -13.57
CA LYS A 286 11.92 6.93 -14.80
C LYS A 286 12.47 7.78 -15.94
N MET A 287 12.18 9.09 -15.96
CA MET A 287 12.74 10.03 -16.93
C MET A 287 14.12 10.55 -16.54
N MET A 288 14.46 10.51 -15.25
CA MET A 288 15.75 11.00 -14.74
C MET A 288 16.91 10.02 -14.96
N ASP A 289 16.62 8.72 -15.02
CA ASP A 289 17.61 7.68 -15.19
C ASP A 289 17.08 6.59 -16.13
N LYS A 290 17.87 6.21 -17.14
CA LYS A 290 17.49 5.19 -18.12
C LYS A 290 17.31 3.81 -17.47
N ASP A 291 18.09 3.51 -16.44
CA ASP A 291 18.00 2.25 -15.72
C ASP A 291 16.82 2.26 -14.73
N ALA A 292 16.39 3.43 -14.25
CA ALA A 292 15.20 3.55 -13.41
C ALA A 292 13.92 3.03 -14.09
N LYS A 293 13.85 2.97 -15.43
CA LYS A 293 12.72 2.35 -16.14
C LYS A 293 12.55 0.86 -15.85
N LYS A 294 13.64 0.16 -15.52
CA LYS A 294 13.63 -1.26 -15.18
C LYS A 294 13.40 -1.49 -13.68
N HIS A 295 13.77 -0.50 -12.87
CA HIS A 295 13.80 -0.62 -11.41
C HIS A 295 12.66 0.10 -10.69
N PHE A 296 11.87 0.92 -11.37
CA PHE A 296 10.73 1.62 -10.75
C PHE A 296 9.44 1.28 -11.47
N GLY A 297 8.41 0.93 -10.71
CA GLY A 297 7.10 0.59 -11.24
C GLY A 297 5.96 1.00 -10.30
N ILE A 298 4.74 0.68 -10.72
CA ILE A 298 3.54 1.05 -9.99
C ILE A 298 2.60 -0.14 -9.82
N LEU A 299 2.06 -0.27 -8.62
CA LEU A 299 0.97 -1.17 -8.29
C LEU A 299 -0.29 -0.33 -8.14
N ASP A 300 -1.00 -0.14 -9.25
CA ASP A 300 -2.12 0.79 -9.30
C ASP A 300 -3.42 0.15 -8.81
N VAL A 301 -3.71 0.33 -7.52
CA VAL A 301 -4.84 -0.30 -6.85
C VAL A 301 -5.99 0.67 -6.55
N THR A 302 -5.78 1.99 -6.73
CA THR A 302 -6.72 3.01 -6.22
C THR A 302 -8.13 2.84 -6.77
N LYS A 303 -8.31 2.71 -8.09
CA LYS A 303 -9.65 2.59 -8.70
C LYS A 303 -10.38 1.37 -8.15
N ALA A 304 -9.72 0.22 -8.16
CA ALA A 304 -10.24 -1.02 -7.61
C ALA A 304 -10.63 -0.85 -6.14
N MET A 305 -9.82 -0.15 -5.34
CA MET A 305 -10.14 0.05 -3.93
C MET A 305 -11.26 1.06 -3.70
N MET A 306 -11.42 2.08 -4.55
CA MET A 306 -12.51 3.06 -4.44
C MET A 306 -13.91 2.47 -4.58
N VAL A 307 -14.05 1.30 -5.21
CA VAL A 307 -15.34 0.62 -5.30
C VAL A 307 -15.54 -0.44 -4.22
N ARG A 308 -14.51 -0.82 -3.46
CA ARG A 308 -14.58 -1.96 -2.51
C ARG A 308 -15.07 -1.58 -1.11
N ALA A 309 -16.09 -0.73 -1.02
CA ALA A 309 -16.66 -0.30 0.25
C ALA A 309 -17.11 -1.47 1.17
N ASP A 310 -17.44 -2.63 0.58
CA ASP A 310 -17.79 -3.88 1.27
C ASP A 310 -16.66 -4.52 2.07
N GLY A 311 -15.41 -4.29 1.64
CA GLY A 311 -14.24 -5.03 2.09
C GLY A 311 -13.58 -4.53 3.38
N HIS A 312 -14.13 -3.47 3.99
CA HIS A 312 -13.63 -2.96 5.26
C HIS A 312 -14.10 -3.80 6.47
N PRO A 313 -13.31 -3.86 7.55
CA PRO A 313 -13.71 -4.54 8.77
C PRO A 313 -14.95 -3.96 9.43
N GLY A 314 -15.15 -2.64 9.38
CA GLY A 314 -16.24 -1.97 10.11
C GLY A 314 -16.15 -2.31 11.60
N ALA A 315 -17.17 -2.95 12.15
CA ALA A 315 -17.19 -3.40 13.54
C ALA A 315 -16.49 -4.76 13.79
N PHE A 316 -16.08 -5.49 12.74
CA PHE A 316 -15.68 -6.89 12.82
C PHE A 316 -14.15 -7.07 12.84
N TYR A 317 -13.50 -6.64 13.93
CA TYR A 317 -12.06 -6.73 14.07
C TYR A 317 -11.64 -6.71 15.56
N ASN A 318 -10.34 -6.88 15.83
CA ASN A 318 -9.84 -6.77 17.20
C ASN A 318 -9.87 -5.31 17.71
N LYS A 319 -10.88 -5.00 18.54
CA LYS A 319 -11.12 -3.64 19.08
C LYS A 319 -10.22 -3.23 20.26
N LYS A 320 -9.29 -4.08 20.71
CA LYS A 320 -8.49 -3.87 21.94
C LYS A 320 -7.80 -2.50 22.02
N TRP A 321 -7.51 -1.86 20.90
CA TRP A 321 -6.74 -0.62 20.83
C TRP A 321 -7.48 0.57 20.18
N PHE A 322 -8.77 0.44 19.88
CA PHE A 322 -9.46 1.36 18.96
C PHE A 322 -10.75 1.97 19.50
N ASN A 323 -10.95 1.99 20.83
CA ASN A 323 -12.08 2.67 21.50
C ASN A 323 -13.45 2.36 20.88
N ASN A 324 -13.66 1.13 20.41
CA ASN A 324 -14.87 0.67 19.71
C ASN A 324 -15.25 1.41 18.41
N ALA A 325 -14.35 2.21 17.81
CA ALA A 325 -14.59 2.83 16.50
C ALA A 325 -14.76 1.78 15.39
N ASN A 326 -15.49 2.11 14.33
CA ASN A 326 -15.49 1.29 13.12
C ASN A 326 -14.21 1.49 12.34
N ASP A 327 -13.63 0.40 11.85
CA ASP A 327 -12.48 0.48 10.96
C ASP A 327 -12.93 0.47 9.50
N CYS A 328 -12.99 1.66 8.92
CA CYS A 328 -13.35 1.88 7.52
C CYS A 328 -12.15 2.35 6.69
N LEU A 329 -10.93 2.12 7.19
CA LEU A 329 -9.67 2.51 6.56
C LEU A 329 -8.88 1.28 6.14
N HIS A 330 -8.73 0.31 7.05
CA HIS A 330 -8.05 -0.95 6.78
C HIS A 330 -8.98 -1.94 6.11
N TRP A 331 -8.44 -3.07 5.69
CA TRP A 331 -9.17 -4.07 4.91
C TRP A 331 -9.20 -5.41 5.62
N CYS A 332 -10.29 -6.15 5.40
CA CYS A 332 -10.41 -7.52 5.86
C CYS A 332 -9.36 -8.43 5.22
N LEU A 333 -8.88 -9.42 5.97
CA LEU A 333 -7.96 -10.46 5.53
C LEU A 333 -8.52 -11.85 5.88
N PRO A 334 -8.72 -12.78 4.91
CA PRO A 334 -8.62 -12.55 3.46
C PRO A 334 -9.61 -11.48 2.99
N GLY A 335 -9.38 -10.90 1.81
CA GLY A 335 -10.20 -9.80 1.31
C GLY A 335 -9.56 -9.00 0.15
N PRO A 336 -9.99 -7.75 -0.09
CA PRO A 336 -9.57 -6.96 -1.25
C PRO A 336 -8.05 -6.78 -1.40
N VAL A 337 -7.31 -6.83 -0.30
CA VAL A 337 -5.85 -6.70 -0.28
C VAL A 337 -5.14 -7.85 -0.99
N ASP A 338 -5.77 -9.02 -1.09
CA ASP A 338 -5.19 -10.17 -1.77
C ASP A 338 -4.97 -9.85 -3.27
N MET A 339 -5.82 -9.00 -3.87
CA MET A 339 -5.66 -8.47 -5.23
C MET A 339 -4.36 -7.67 -5.38
N TRP A 340 -3.92 -6.93 -4.35
CA TRP A 340 -2.68 -6.16 -4.43
C TRP A 340 -1.47 -7.09 -4.59
N ASN A 341 -1.55 -8.29 -4.01
CA ASN A 341 -0.52 -9.30 -4.08
C ASN A 341 -0.59 -10.11 -5.39
N GLU A 342 -1.79 -10.29 -5.97
CA GLU A 342 -1.95 -10.78 -7.36
C GLU A 342 -1.28 -9.81 -8.36
N MET A 343 -1.53 -8.50 -8.22
CA MET A 343 -0.88 -7.47 -9.05
C MET A 343 0.64 -7.40 -8.82
N LEU A 344 1.10 -7.58 -7.58
CA LEU A 344 2.52 -7.68 -7.26
C LEU A 344 3.15 -8.87 -7.99
N MET A 345 2.57 -10.06 -7.88
CA MET A 345 3.05 -11.26 -8.58
C MET A 345 3.18 -11.03 -10.09
N LEU A 346 2.16 -10.44 -10.71
CA LEU A 346 2.17 -10.07 -12.13
C LEU A 346 3.31 -9.11 -12.50
N ASN A 347 3.53 -8.07 -11.69
CA ASN A 347 4.60 -7.11 -11.93
C ASN A 347 5.97 -7.79 -11.82
N LEU A 348 6.14 -8.70 -10.86
CA LEU A 348 7.38 -9.43 -10.67
C LEU A 348 7.66 -10.38 -11.85
N ILE A 349 6.64 -11.10 -12.33
CA ILE A 349 6.75 -11.94 -13.54
C ILE A 349 7.18 -11.09 -14.73
N SER A 350 6.49 -9.96 -14.96
CA SER A 350 6.80 -9.06 -16.08
C SER A 350 8.20 -8.47 -15.98
N SER A 351 8.70 -8.21 -14.77
CA SER A 351 10.07 -7.73 -14.55
C SER A 351 11.13 -8.80 -14.80
N SER A 352 10.83 -10.08 -14.47
CA SER A 352 11.74 -11.21 -14.67
C SER A 352 11.89 -11.63 -16.14
N SER A 353 10.94 -11.26 -17.00
CA SER A 353 11.01 -11.51 -18.46
C SER A 353 12.00 -10.62 -19.22
N PHE A 354 12.76 -9.77 -18.53
CA PHE A 354 13.79 -8.90 -19.13
C PHE A 354 15.24 -9.29 -18.79
N ASP A 355 15.45 -10.35 -18.01
CA ASP A 355 16.76 -10.88 -17.64
C ASP A 355 17.23 -12.05 -18.53
#